data_AF-A0A7C3M2G5-F1
#
_entry.id   AF-A0A7C3M2G5-F1
#
_cell.length_a   1.000
_cell.length_b   1.000
_cell.length_c   1.000
_cell.angle_alpha   90.00
_cell.angle_beta   90.00
_cell.angle_gamma   90.00
#
_symmetry.space_group_name_H-M   'P 1'
#
loop_
_entity.id
_entity.type
_entity.pdbx_description
1 polymer ?
#
loop_
_entity_poly.entity_id
_entity_poly.type
_entity_poly.pdbx_seq_one_letter_code
_entity_poly.pdbx_strand_id
1 'polypeptide(L)'
;EMEGVLKSWAIPKEPPLEKGIKRLAVQVEDHALEYANFEGTIPEGEYGAGTVKIWDKGTYTLEEKDNKKIIFRIKGKKLKGKYCLIKFKKNYWLFFKL
;
A
#
# COMPACT_ATOMS: atom_id res chain seq x y z
N GLU A 1 -7.64 -4.05 0.58
CA GLU A 1 -8.55 -5.10 1.08
C GLU A 1 -8.35 -6.38 0.28
N MET A 2 -7.98 -7.45 0.95
CA MET A 2 -7.81 -8.79 0.38
C MET A 2 -7.98 -9.79 1.52
N GLU A 3 -8.78 -10.85 1.31
CA GLU A 3 -9.00 -11.90 2.32
C GLU A 3 -9.53 -11.35 3.66
N GLY A 4 -10.44 -10.35 3.60
CA GLY A 4 -11.08 -9.77 4.80
C GLY A 4 -10.22 -8.82 5.61
N VAL A 5 -8.99 -8.52 5.17
CA VAL A 5 -8.06 -7.61 5.86
C VAL A 5 -7.44 -6.59 4.90
N LEU A 6 -6.80 -5.56 5.45
CA LEU A 6 -5.91 -4.69 4.71
C LEU A 6 -4.49 -5.26 4.74
N LYS A 7 -4.08 -5.92 3.65
CA LYS A 7 -2.66 -6.23 3.41
C LYS A 7 -1.91 -4.91 3.25
N SER A 8 -0.90 -4.68 4.08
CA SER A 8 -0.31 -3.36 4.29
C SER A 8 1.19 -3.31 3.99
N TRP A 9 1.63 -2.17 3.45
CA TRP A 9 3.03 -1.86 3.20
C TRP A 9 3.35 -0.42 3.59
N ALA A 10 4.44 -0.22 4.32
CA ALA A 10 5.03 1.10 4.57
C ALA A 10 5.89 1.53 3.36
N ILE A 11 5.62 2.71 2.83
CA ILE A 11 6.35 3.28 1.69
C ILE A 11 6.99 4.60 2.16
N PRO A 12 8.32 4.69 2.35
CA PRO A 12 8.97 5.86 2.95
C PRO A 12 8.93 7.15 2.12
N LYS A 13 8.54 7.04 0.85
CA LYS A 13 8.44 8.16 -0.10
C LYS A 13 7.10 8.10 -0.80
N GLU A 14 6.65 9.22 -1.33
CA GLU A 14 5.38 9.27 -2.06
C GLU A 14 5.26 8.16 -3.11
N PRO A 15 4.09 7.50 -3.19
CA PRO A 15 3.77 6.53 -4.24
C PRO A 15 4.13 7.02 -5.65
N PRO A 16 4.63 6.13 -6.54
CA PRO A 16 5.05 6.53 -7.87
C PRO A 16 3.84 6.89 -8.74
N LEU A 17 3.64 8.17 -9.05
CA LEU A 17 2.55 8.61 -9.94
C LEU A 17 2.84 8.32 -11.42
N GLU A 18 4.13 8.26 -11.78
CA GLU A 18 4.63 8.07 -13.15
C GLU A 18 5.40 6.76 -13.30
N LYS A 19 5.53 6.30 -14.55
CA LYS A 19 6.36 5.14 -14.90
C LYS A 19 7.85 5.44 -14.69
N GLY A 20 8.65 4.39 -14.52
CA GLY A 20 10.10 4.49 -14.32
C GLY A 20 10.52 4.76 -12.87
N ILE A 21 9.60 5.15 -11.99
CA ILE A 21 9.88 5.35 -10.56
C ILE A 21 9.60 4.06 -9.79
N LYS A 22 10.61 3.57 -9.07
CA LYS A 22 10.50 2.43 -8.15
C LYS A 22 10.57 2.89 -6.70
N ARG A 23 9.68 2.40 -5.85
CA ARG A 23 9.66 2.67 -4.41
C ARG A 23 9.90 1.39 -3.63
N LEU A 24 10.64 1.51 -2.53
CA LEU A 24 10.66 0.48 -1.50
C LEU A 24 9.30 0.44 -0.82
N ALA A 25 8.73 -0.76 -0.71
CA ALA A 25 7.53 -1.03 0.06
C ALA A 25 7.87 -2.13 1.08
N VAL A 26 7.78 -1.81 2.36
CA VAL A 26 8.07 -2.75 3.46
C VAL A 26 6.75 -3.32 3.94
N GLN A 27 6.57 -4.62 3.82
CA GLN A 27 5.35 -5.30 4.29
C GLN A 27 5.26 -5.19 5.81
N VAL A 28 4.11 -4.74 6.30
CA VAL A 28 3.79 -4.62 7.73
C VAL A 28 2.60 -5.51 8.07
N GLU A 29 2.19 -5.51 9.33
CA GLU A 29 1.05 -6.26 9.83
C GLU A 29 -0.24 -5.92 9.08
N ASP A 30 -1.11 -6.91 8.97
CA ASP A 30 -2.44 -6.71 8.40
C ASP A 30 -3.27 -5.79 9.30
N HIS A 31 -4.05 -4.90 8.70
CA HIS A 31 -4.94 -4.00 9.45
C HIS A 31 -6.40 -4.38 9.25
N ALA A 32 -7.25 -4.05 10.24
CA ALA A 32 -8.70 -4.18 10.12
C ALA A 32 -9.24 -3.28 9.00
N LEU A 33 -10.33 -3.69 8.33
CA LEU A 33 -10.91 -2.93 7.21
C LEU A 33 -11.34 -1.52 7.61
N GLU A 34 -11.79 -1.34 8.86
CA GLU A 34 -12.19 -0.05 9.42
C GLU A 34 -11.05 0.98 9.40
N TYR A 35 -9.80 0.52 9.50
CA TYR A 35 -8.61 1.37 9.48
C TYR A 35 -8.44 2.12 8.15
N ALA A 36 -9.05 1.67 7.05
CA ALA A 36 -9.05 2.37 5.77
C ALA A 36 -9.73 3.75 5.81
N ASN A 37 -10.51 4.03 6.87
CA ASN A 37 -11.22 5.29 7.08
C ASN A 37 -10.64 6.11 8.25
N PHE A 38 -9.58 5.62 8.90
CA PHE A 38 -9.01 6.28 10.07
C PHE A 38 -8.17 7.50 9.68
N GLU A 39 -8.46 8.64 10.31
CA GLU A 39 -7.62 9.82 10.33
C GLU A 39 -7.55 10.32 11.77
N GLY A 40 -6.36 10.72 12.22
CA GLY A 40 -6.17 11.10 13.62
C GLY A 40 -4.71 11.11 14.04
N THR A 41 -4.49 11.20 15.34
CA THR A 41 -3.15 11.09 15.93
C THR A 41 -3.11 9.85 16.80
N ILE A 42 -2.17 8.96 16.52
CA ILE A 42 -1.88 7.80 17.34
C ILE A 42 -0.90 8.25 18.43
N PRO A 43 -1.21 8.02 19.72
CA PRO A 43 -0.37 8.45 20.84
C PRO A 43 1.08 7.93 20.74
N GLU A 44 2.02 8.66 21.33
CA GLU A 44 3.39 8.18 21.46
C GLU A 44 3.45 6.89 22.29
N GLY A 45 4.35 5.98 21.93
CA GLY A 45 4.49 4.66 22.58
C GLY A 45 3.59 3.56 21.99
N GLU A 46 2.55 3.94 21.24
CA GLU A 46 1.69 2.98 20.53
C GLU A 46 2.29 2.61 19.14
N TYR A 47 1.94 1.43 18.65
CA TYR A 47 2.32 1.01 17.30
C TYR A 47 1.67 1.93 16.26
N GLY A 48 2.50 2.55 15.41
CA GLY A 48 2.04 3.53 14.43
C GLY A 48 1.89 4.96 14.95
N ALA A 49 2.49 5.28 16.11
CA ALA A 49 2.52 6.63 16.68
C ALA A 49 2.78 7.74 15.64
N GLY A 50 1.99 8.81 15.74
CA GLY A 50 2.06 9.96 14.84
C GLY A 50 0.72 10.30 14.18
N THR A 51 0.73 11.30 13.31
CA THR A 51 -0.48 11.75 12.60
C THR A 51 -0.74 10.89 11.36
N VAL A 52 -1.92 10.30 11.31
CA VAL A 52 -2.44 9.55 10.16
C VAL A 52 -3.42 10.43 9.39
N LYS A 53 -3.19 10.57 8.08
CA LYS A 53 -4.09 11.23 7.13
C LYS A 53 -4.31 10.34 5.92
N ILE A 54 -5.51 10.35 5.37
CA ILE A 54 -5.82 9.65 4.13
C ILE A 54 -5.21 10.44 2.96
N TRP A 55 -4.06 9.99 2.47
CA TRP A 55 -3.40 10.64 1.33
C TRP A 55 -4.14 10.39 0.01
N ASP A 56 -4.67 9.19 -0.21
CA ASP A 56 -5.55 8.83 -1.32
C ASP A 56 -6.46 7.68 -0.91
N LYS A 57 -7.60 7.54 -1.58
CA LYS A 57 -8.57 6.46 -1.35
C LYS A 57 -9.30 6.13 -2.64
N GLY A 58 -9.59 4.84 -2.83
CA GLY A 58 -10.32 4.35 -3.97
C GLY A 58 -10.48 2.84 -3.94
N THR A 59 -10.81 2.27 -5.10
CA THR A 59 -10.90 0.83 -5.29
C THR A 59 -9.75 0.32 -6.15
N TYR A 60 -9.61 -0.99 -6.22
CA TYR A 60 -8.68 -1.63 -7.12
C TYR A 60 -9.29 -2.88 -7.74
N THR A 61 -8.73 -3.32 -8.87
CA THR A 61 -9.00 -4.62 -9.47
C THR A 61 -7.71 -5.43 -9.42
N LEU A 62 -7.76 -6.61 -8.82
CA LEU A 62 -6.63 -7.55 -8.83
C LEU A 62 -6.50 -8.15 -10.24
N GLU A 63 -5.30 -8.10 -10.81
CA GLU A 63 -5.02 -8.68 -12.15
C GLU A 63 -4.16 -9.95 -12.03
N GLU A 64 -3.18 -9.99 -11.11
CA GLU A 64 -2.32 -11.17 -10.88
C GLU A 64 -1.88 -11.21 -9.41
N LYS A 65 -1.81 -12.40 -8.82
CA LYS A 65 -1.23 -12.60 -7.47
C LYS A 65 -0.51 -13.95 -7.41
N ASP A 66 0.74 -13.91 -7.01
CA ASP A 66 1.51 -15.05 -6.54
C ASP A 66 2.23 -14.69 -5.21
N ASN A 67 3.06 -15.60 -4.68
CA ASN A 67 3.74 -15.41 -3.39
C ASN A 67 4.77 -14.27 -3.36
N LYS A 68 5.22 -13.78 -4.52
CA LYS A 68 6.26 -12.76 -4.68
C LYS A 68 5.86 -11.61 -5.61
N LYS A 69 4.67 -11.64 -6.21
CA LYS A 69 4.23 -10.66 -7.21
C LYS A 69 2.73 -10.40 -7.08
N ILE A 70 2.37 -9.13 -7.11
CA ILE A 70 0.98 -8.69 -7.13
C ILE A 70 0.83 -7.60 -8.19
N ILE A 71 -0.01 -7.84 -9.19
CA ILE A 71 -0.40 -6.85 -10.19
C ILE A 71 -1.85 -6.47 -9.96
N PHE A 72 -2.09 -5.17 -9.95
CA PHE A 72 -3.41 -4.63 -9.72
C PHE A 72 -3.60 -3.28 -10.42
N ARG A 73 -4.84 -2.95 -10.72
CA ARG A 73 -5.24 -1.67 -11.29
C ARG A 73 -5.92 -0.83 -10.22
N ILE A 74 -5.36 0.34 -9.92
CA ILE A 74 -5.86 1.28 -8.91
C ILE A 74 -6.80 2.29 -9.58
N LYS A 75 -7.94 2.56 -8.92
CA LYS A 75 -8.87 3.64 -9.23
C LYS A 75 -9.03 4.54 -7.99
N GLY A 76 -7.99 5.32 -7.69
CA GLY A 76 -7.96 6.35 -6.66
C GLY A 76 -8.17 7.75 -7.22
N LYS A 77 -8.11 8.77 -6.35
CA LYS A 77 -8.13 10.18 -6.77
C LYS A 77 -6.78 10.60 -7.32
N LYS A 78 -5.68 10.16 -6.67
CA LYS A 78 -4.29 10.45 -7.06
C LYS A 78 -3.69 9.29 -7.85
N LEU A 79 -3.69 8.08 -7.28
CA LEU A 79 -3.16 6.89 -7.93
C LEU A 79 -4.17 6.30 -8.90
N LYS A 80 -3.78 6.23 -10.17
CA LYS A 80 -4.60 5.67 -11.25
C LYS A 80 -3.76 4.80 -12.17
N GLY A 81 -4.34 3.70 -12.62
CA GLY A 81 -3.74 2.80 -13.61
C GLY A 81 -3.16 1.53 -12.99
N LYS A 82 -2.28 0.86 -13.74
CA LYS A 82 -1.76 -0.46 -13.43
C LYS A 82 -0.47 -0.36 -12.61
N TYR A 83 -0.35 -1.13 -11.54
CA TYR A 83 0.78 -1.14 -10.63
C TYR A 83 1.24 -2.57 -10.32
N CYS A 84 2.47 -2.68 -9.84
CA CYS A 84 3.10 -3.93 -9.46
C CYS A 84 3.78 -3.81 -8.09
N LEU A 85 3.61 -4.85 -7.27
CA LEU A 85 4.43 -5.15 -6.10
C LEU A 85 5.26 -6.40 -6.39
N ILE A 86 6.59 -6.34 -6.23
CA ILE A 86 7.49 -7.50 -6.38
C ILE A 86 8.33 -7.68 -5.12
N LYS A 87 8.24 -8.87 -4.50
CA LYS A 87 8.98 -9.28 -3.31
C LYS A 87 10.39 -9.72 -3.68
N PHE A 88 11.40 -9.15 -3.04
CA PHE A 88 12.81 -9.52 -3.27
C PHE A 88 13.54 -9.96 -2.00
N LYS A 89 12.98 -9.67 -0.81
CA LYS A 89 13.43 -10.22 0.49
C LYS A 89 12.20 -10.49 1.38
N LYS A 90 12.42 -11.09 2.57
CA LYS A 90 11.35 -11.56 3.48
C LYS A 90 10.17 -10.58 3.62
N ASN A 91 10.44 -9.31 3.90
CA ASN A 91 9.41 -8.27 4.04
C ASN A 91 9.57 -7.11 3.05
N TYR A 92 10.55 -7.18 2.12
CA TYR A 92 10.85 -6.06 1.23
C TYR A 92 10.32 -6.31 -0.17
N TRP A 93 9.58 -5.31 -0.65
CA TRP A 93 8.94 -5.29 -1.95
C TRP A 93 9.34 -4.03 -2.72
N LEU A 94 9.28 -4.11 -4.05
CA LEU A 94 9.32 -2.96 -4.95
C LEU A 94 7.92 -2.63 -5.40
N PHE A 95 7.52 -1.38 -5.25
CA PHE A 95 6.26 -0.82 -5.74
C PHE A 95 6.51 0.14 -6.89
N PHE A 96 5.86 -0.07 -8.03
CA PHE A 96 6.01 0.77 -9.22
C PHE A 96 4.80 0.71 -10.14
N LYS A 97 4.62 1.78 -10.93
CA LYS A 97 3.61 1.87 -11.98
C LYS A 97 4.06 1.10 -13.22
N LEU A 98 3.15 0.34 -13.83
CA LEU A 98 3.36 -0.41 -15.08
C LEU A 98 3.02 0.42 -16.32
#